data_AF-A0A6C0E5Q7-F1
#
_entry.id   AF-A0A6C0E5Q7-F1
#
_cell.length_a   1.000
_cell.length_b   1.000
_cell.length_c   1.000
_cell.angle_alpha   90.00
_cell.angle_beta   90.00
_cell.angle_gamma   90.00
#
_symmetry.space_group_name_H-M   'P 1'
#
loop_
_entity.id
_entity.type
_entity.pdbx_description
1 polymer ?
#
loop_
_entity_poly.entity_id
_entity_poly.type
_entity_poly.pdbx_seq_one_letter_code
_entity_poly.pdbx_strand_id
1 'polypeptide(L)'
;MEMKDYAIVRILHHVFNAVGIYLLWIILHYACSHLYVYYCTPMSFVGFITSPVVVPLPHCHAFRWIIYNGGNSITNMWIILGLWVTKHLVVITVKSTFSTKIEN
;
A
#
# COMPACT_ATOMS: atom_id res chain seq x y z
N MET A 1 8.90 -13.27 33.75
CA MET A 1 8.33 -12.54 32.60
C MET A 1 6.84 -12.49 32.79
N GLU A 2 6.25 -11.31 32.86
CA GLU A 2 4.81 -11.16 33.01
C GLU A 2 4.10 -11.42 31.68
N MET A 3 2.84 -11.85 31.73
CA MET A 3 2.01 -12.09 30.54
C MET A 3 1.92 -10.87 29.60
N LYS A 4 2.08 -9.65 30.15
CA LYS A 4 2.08 -8.39 29.38
C LYS A 4 3.32 -8.26 28.48
N ASP A 5 4.48 -8.68 28.97
CA ASP A 5 5.75 -8.60 28.24
C ASP A 5 5.70 -9.47 26.98
N TYR A 6 5.12 -10.67 27.10
CA TYR A 6 4.96 -11.59 25.97
C TYR A 6 4.03 -11.05 24.88
N ALA A 7 2.94 -10.37 25.29
CA ALA A 7 2.02 -9.73 24.36
C ALA A 7 2.69 -8.57 23.61
N ILE A 8 3.46 -7.73 24.31
CA ILE A 8 4.17 -6.58 23.73
C ILE A 8 5.19 -7.05 22.69
N VAL A 9 6.05 -8.01 23.01
CA VAL A 9 7.07 -8.53 22.08
C VAL A 9 6.43 -9.09 20.80
N ARG A 10 5.31 -9.82 20.93
CA ARG A 10 4.58 -10.38 19.78
C ARG A 10 3.96 -9.32 18.88
N ILE A 11 3.42 -8.25 19.48
CA ILE A 11 2.87 -7.11 18.74
C ILE A 11 3.99 -6.37 18.00
N LEU A 12 5.09 -6.06 18.69
CA LEU A 12 6.24 -5.38 18.08
C LEU A 12 6.80 -6.17 16.89
N HIS A 13 6.92 -7.49 17.02
CA HIS A 13 7.36 -8.36 15.92
C HIS A 13 6.41 -8.29 14.71
N HIS A 14 5.09 -8.29 14.94
CA HIS A 14 4.12 -8.13 13.85
C HIS A 14 4.22 -6.77 13.17
N VAL A 15 4.34 -5.70 13.96
CA VAL A 15 4.48 -4.34 13.42
C VAL A 15 5.76 -4.22 12.61
N PHE A 16 6.89 -4.75 13.10
CA PHE A 16 8.16 -4.72 12.40
C PHE A 16 8.08 -5.44 11.06
N ASN A 17 7.47 -6.63 11.03
CA ASN A 17 7.25 -7.38 9.79
C ASN A 17 6.33 -6.62 8.81
N ALA A 18 5.27 -5.98 9.32
CA ALA A 18 4.35 -5.18 8.52
C ALA A 18 5.03 -3.95 7.90
N VAL A 19 5.93 -3.28 8.63
CA VAL A 19 6.72 -2.16 8.12
C VAL A 19 7.75 -2.66 7.10
N GLY A 20 8.42 -3.78 7.36
CA GLY A 20 9.37 -4.37 6.43
C GLY A 20 8.75 -4.72 5.07
N ILE A 21 7.58 -5.38 5.08
CA ILE A 21 6.86 -5.71 3.83
C ILE A 21 6.36 -4.45 3.10
N TYR A 22 5.97 -3.40 3.84
CA TYR A 22 5.58 -2.12 3.23
C TYR A 22 6.74 -1.46 2.48
N LEU A 23 7.91 -1.35 3.13
CA LEU A 23 9.10 -0.78 2.51
C LEU A 23 9.54 -1.59 1.28
N LEU A 24 9.46 -2.92 1.37
CA LEU A 24 9.73 -3.80 0.23
C LEU A 24 8.79 -3.49 -0.95
N TRP A 25 7.48 -3.36 -0.70
CA TRP A 25 6.53 -3.02 -1.75
C TRP A 25 6.78 -1.66 -2.38
N ILE A 26 7.16 -0.65 -1.59
CA ILE A 26 7.52 0.68 -2.12
C ILE A 26 8.72 0.58 -3.06
N ILE A 27 9.79 -0.09 -2.62
CA ILE A 27 11.03 -0.24 -3.41
C ILE A 27 10.72 -0.99 -4.72
N LEU A 28 10.00 -2.11 -4.63
CA LEU A 28 9.63 -2.91 -5.78
C LEU A 28 8.72 -2.15 -6.75
N HIS A 29 7.71 -1.44 -6.24
CA HIS A 29 6.78 -0.66 -7.05
C HIS A 29 7.50 0.47 -7.78
N TYR A 30 8.37 1.20 -7.09
CA TYR A 30 9.18 2.27 -7.67
C TYR A 30 10.12 1.74 -8.76
N ALA A 31 10.94 0.73 -8.42
CA ALA A 31 11.91 0.16 -9.34
C ALA A 31 11.24 -0.42 -10.59
N CYS A 32 10.20 -1.25 -10.43
CA CYS A 32 9.52 -1.88 -11.54
C CYS A 32 8.76 -0.89 -12.43
N SER A 33 8.24 0.21 -11.87
CA SER A 33 7.59 1.26 -12.67
C SER A 33 8.57 1.93 -13.64
N HIS A 34 9.79 2.22 -13.18
CA HIS A 34 10.83 2.78 -14.04
C HIS A 34 11.39 1.75 -15.04
N LEU A 35 11.61 0.51 -14.58
CA LEU A 35 12.14 -0.56 -15.42
C LEU A 35 11.16 -0.97 -16.53
N TYR A 36 9.85 -0.93 -16.25
CA TYR A 36 8.81 -1.21 -17.23
C TYR A 36 8.81 -0.19 -18.38
N VAL A 37 8.87 1.10 -18.06
CA VAL A 37 8.91 2.15 -19.10
C VAL A 37 10.21 2.08 -19.90
N TYR A 38 11.32 1.70 -19.27
CA TYR A 38 12.61 1.60 -19.95
C TYR A 38 12.69 0.40 -20.91
N TYR A 39 12.27 -0.81 -20.48
CA TYR A 39 12.42 -2.04 -21.27
C TYR A 39 11.18 -2.43 -22.10
N CYS A 40 9.98 -2.17 -21.58
CA CYS A 40 8.74 -2.72 -22.16
C CYS A 40 7.99 -1.70 -23.02
N THR A 41 8.04 -0.42 -22.64
CA THR A 41 7.31 0.66 -23.32
C THR A 41 8.17 1.93 -23.44
N PRO A 42 9.32 1.89 -24.13
CA PRO A 42 10.19 3.05 -24.27
C PRO A 42 9.50 4.17 -25.05
N MET A 43 9.74 5.42 -24.64
CA MET A 43 9.13 6.62 -25.22
C MET A 43 9.74 6.95 -26.61
N SER A 44 9.41 6.13 -27.60
CA SER A 44 9.79 6.33 -29.01
C SER A 44 8.74 5.71 -29.93
N PHE A 45 8.67 6.18 -31.19
CA PHE A 45 7.74 5.61 -32.17
C PHE A 45 7.99 4.11 -32.42
N VAL A 46 9.26 3.71 -32.51
CA VAL A 46 9.64 2.30 -32.61
C VAL A 46 9.18 1.54 -31.37
N GLY A 47 9.43 2.09 -30.17
CA GLY A 47 8.99 1.54 -28.90
C GLY A 47 7.49 1.27 -28.85
N PHE A 48 6.68 2.21 -29.34
CA PHE A 48 5.23 2.07 -29.45
C PHE A 48 4.83 0.88 -30.33
N ILE A 49 5.43 0.76 -31.53
CA ILE A 49 5.13 -0.33 -32.46
C ILE A 49 5.63 -1.68 -31.94
N THR A 50 6.77 -1.73 -31.26
CA THR A 50 7.31 -2.97 -30.69
C THR A 50 6.61 -3.39 -29.40
N SER A 51 5.96 -2.47 -28.69
CA SER A 51 5.35 -2.73 -27.38
C SER A 51 4.39 -3.93 -27.34
N PRO A 52 3.52 -4.20 -28.33
CA PRO A 52 2.59 -5.33 -28.26
C PRO A 52 3.31 -6.68 -28.29
N VAL A 53 4.48 -6.74 -28.93
CA VAL A 53 5.33 -7.93 -29.00
C VAL A 53 6.17 -8.08 -27.74
N VAL A 54 6.59 -6.96 -27.14
CA VAL A 54 7.48 -6.97 -25.96
C VAL A 54 6.73 -7.19 -24.65
N VAL A 55 5.53 -6.63 -24.50
CA VAL A 55 4.70 -6.72 -23.29
C VAL A 55 4.43 -8.16 -22.78
N PRO A 56 4.19 -9.19 -23.62
CA PRO A 56 4.00 -10.55 -23.14
C PRO A 56 5.28 -11.25 -22.67
N LEU A 57 6.47 -10.64 -22.83
CA LEU A 57 7.70 -11.24 -22.32
C LEU A 57 7.64 -11.38 -20.79
N PRO A 58 8.27 -12.43 -20.24
CA PRO A 58 8.12 -12.78 -18.82
C PRO A 58 8.56 -11.66 -17.87
N HIS A 59 9.60 -10.90 -18.22
CA HIS A 59 10.07 -9.78 -17.40
C HIS A 59 9.06 -8.62 -17.37
N CYS A 60 8.49 -8.25 -18.52
CA CYS A 60 7.44 -7.21 -18.61
C CYS A 60 6.17 -7.63 -17.88
N HIS A 61 5.81 -8.90 -17.97
CA HIS A 61 4.70 -9.46 -17.21
C HIS A 61 4.93 -9.36 -15.69
N ALA A 62 6.13 -9.71 -15.23
CA ALA A 62 6.51 -9.60 -13.82
C ALA A 62 6.47 -8.15 -13.32
N PHE A 63 7.04 -7.20 -14.07
CA PHE A 63 6.99 -5.78 -13.70
C PHE A 63 5.55 -5.28 -13.61
N ARG A 64 4.70 -5.59 -14.60
CA ARG A 64 3.29 -5.18 -14.59
C ARG A 64 2.53 -5.79 -13.40
N TRP A 65 2.80 -7.04 -13.05
CA TRP A 65 2.21 -7.67 -11.87
C TRP A 65 2.65 -6.97 -10.58
N ILE A 66 3.92 -6.62 -10.44
CA ILE A 66 4.45 -5.89 -9.28
C ILE A 66 3.85 -4.48 -9.20
N ILE A 67 3.76 -3.77 -10.33
CA ILE A 67 3.15 -2.44 -10.38
C ILE A 67 1.70 -2.51 -9.90
N TYR A 68 0.90 -3.45 -10.42
CA TYR A 68 -0.51 -3.59 -10.08
C TYR A 68 -0.73 -4.05 -8.64
N ASN A 69 -0.14 -5.18 -8.24
CA ASN A 69 -0.38 -5.76 -6.92
C ASN A 69 0.35 -4.98 -5.82
N GLY A 70 1.53 -4.43 -6.10
CA GLY A 70 2.26 -3.56 -5.19
C GLY A 70 1.51 -2.25 -4.95
N GLY A 71 0.96 -1.63 -6.00
CA GLY A 71 0.11 -0.44 -5.88
C GLY A 71 -1.14 -0.70 -5.04
N ASN A 72 -1.82 -1.82 -5.26
CA ASN A 72 -2.96 -2.23 -4.44
C ASN A 72 -2.57 -2.49 -2.98
N SER A 73 -1.43 -3.13 -2.73
CA SER A 73 -0.93 -3.39 -1.38
C SER A 73 -0.63 -2.10 -0.61
N ILE A 74 0.05 -1.14 -1.27
CA ILE A 74 0.32 0.20 -0.72
C ILE A 74 -1.00 0.92 -0.43
N THR A 75 -1.95 0.89 -1.37
CA THR A 75 -3.26 1.55 -1.22
C THR A 75 -4.05 0.98 -0.05
N ASN A 76 -4.10 -0.35 0.09
CA ASN A 76 -4.80 -1.00 1.20
C ASN A 76 -4.24 -0.61 2.57
N MET A 77 -2.93 -0.41 2.68
CA MET A 77 -2.31 0.08 3.91
C MET A 77 -2.77 1.50 4.25
N TRP A 78 -2.78 2.40 3.27
CA TRP A 78 -3.32 3.75 3.45
C TRP A 78 -4.82 3.75 3.81
N ILE A 79 -5.61 2.85 3.22
CA ILE A 79 -7.02 2.67 3.57
C ILE A 79 -7.17 2.24 5.03
N ILE A 80 -6.39 1.27 5.51
CA ILE A 80 -6.44 0.82 6.91
C ILE A 80 -6.08 1.97 7.86
N LEU A 81 -5.05 2.75 7.55
CA LEU A 81 -4.68 3.93 8.31
C LEU A 81 -5.81 4.98 8.30
N GLY A 82 -6.42 5.25 7.14
CA GLY A 82 -7.54 6.17 7.01
C GLY A 82 -8.78 5.71 7.80
N LEU A 83 -9.06 4.41 7.82
CA LEU A 83 -10.13 3.81 8.63
C LEU A 83 -9.87 3.97 10.12
N TRP A 84 -8.62 3.79 10.56
CA TRP A 84 -8.23 4.02 11.95
C TRP A 84 -8.45 5.47 12.37
N VAL A 85 -8.05 6.44 11.54
CA VAL A 85 -8.30 7.87 11.80
C VAL A 85 -9.80 8.17 11.83
N THR A 86 -10.54 7.68 10.84
CA THR A 86 -12.00 7.92 10.73
C THR A 86 -12.75 7.40 11.94
N LYS A 87 -12.38 6.22 12.47
CA LYS A 87 -12.94 5.68 13.71
C LYS A 87 -12.86 6.69 14.86
N HIS A 88 -11.72 7.35 15.04
CA HIS A 88 -11.53 8.33 16.11
C HIS A 88 -12.33 9.62 15.87
N LEU A 89 -12.40 10.09 14.62
CA LEU A 89 -13.19 11.26 14.26
C LEU A 89 -14.69 11.05 14.49
N VAL A 90 -15.24 9.90 14.08
CA VAL A 90 -16.66 9.57 14.26
C VAL A 90 -17.05 9.54 15.74
N VAL A 91 -16.20 8.99 16.61
CA VAL A 91 -16.45 8.97 18.06
C VAL A 91 -16.54 10.39 18.63
N ILE A 92 -15.70 11.30 18.15
CA ILE A 92 -15.74 12.71 18.57
C ILE A 92 -17.05 13.36 18.11
N THR A 93 -17.42 13.20 16.84
CA THR A 93 -18.64 13.80 16.27
C THR A 93 -19.92 13.27 16.93
N VAL A 94 -20.00 11.97 17.22
CA VAL A 94 -21.17 11.39 17.90
C VAL A 94 -21.29 11.94 19.32
N LYS A 95 -20.18 12.06 20.04
CA LYS A 95 -20.15 12.62 21.40
C LYS A 95 -20.62 14.08 21.42
N SER A 96 -20.17 14.90 20.46
CA SER A 96 -20.59 16.31 20.39
C SER A 96 -22.09 16.46 20.10
N THR A 97 -22.63 15.67 19.15
CA THR A 97 -24.06 15.72 18.79
C THR A 97 -24.96 15.32 19.95
N PHE A 98 -24.57 14.31 20.75
CA PHE A 98 -25.35 13.91 21.91
C PHE A 98 -25.36 14.99 23.01
N SER A 99 -24.24 15.70 23.22
CA SER A 99 -24.17 16.79 24.20
C SER A 99 -25.12 17.93 23.86
N THR A 100 -25.18 18.35 22.59
CA THR A 100 -26.09 19.42 22.14
C THR A 100 -27.57 19.03 22.22
N LYS A 101 -27.88 17.73 22.18
CA LYS A 101 -29.26 17.21 22.26
C LYS A 101 -29.77 17.03 23.70
N ILE A 102 -28.89 17.07 24.71
CA ILE A 102 -29.29 17.02 26.14
C ILE A 102 -29.56 18.43 26.67
N GLU A 103 -28.92 19.46 26.10
CA GLU A 103 -29.04 20.85 26.54
C GLU A 103 -30.26 21.60 25.94
N ASN A 104 -30.92 21.01 24.92
CA ASN A 104 -32.17 21.49 24.33
C ASN A 104 -33.32 20.55 24.65
#